data_AF-A0A7J2QXJ1-F1
#
_entry.id   AF-A0A7J2QXJ1-F1
#
_cell.length_a   1.000
_cell.length_b   1.000
_cell.length_c   1.000
_cell.angle_alpha   90.00
_cell.angle_beta   90.00
_cell.angle_gamma   90.00
#
_symmetry.space_group_name_H-M   'P 1'
#
loop_
_entity.id
_entity.type
_entity.pdbx_description
1 polymer ?
#
loop_
_entity_poly.entity_id
_entity_poly.type
_entity_poly.pdbx_seq_one_letter_code
_entity_poly.pdbx_strand_id
1 'polypeptide(L)'
;MKKIYQISVILLCAMEIFSIKLPLIKKNDPILEILIQNIKNDGKSLIEGDIIVIAEKVVATSQGRVINLSEVKKISERAKVLAIEYDMDERYV
;
A
#
# COMPACT_ATOMS: atom_id res chain seq x y z
N MET A 1 -1.59 1.61 -51.53
CA MET A 1 -2.11 0.76 -50.44
C MET A 1 -1.17 0.67 -49.21
N LYS A 2 -0.30 1.66 -48.93
CA LYS A 2 0.64 1.65 -47.78
C LYS A 2 0.18 2.45 -46.54
N LYS A 3 -1.00 3.07 -46.58
CA LYS A 3 -1.48 3.97 -45.51
C LYS A 3 -2.20 3.27 -44.35
N ILE A 4 -2.63 2.03 -44.53
CA ILE A 4 -3.39 1.27 -43.51
C ILE A 4 -2.44 0.62 -42.48
N TYR A 5 -1.27 0.15 -42.90
CA TYR A 5 -0.27 -0.46 -42.01
C TYR A 5 0.45 0.53 -41.09
N GLN A 6 0.50 1.82 -41.44
CA GLN A 6 1.14 2.84 -40.59
C GLN A 6 0.25 3.23 -39.40
N ILE A 7 -1.07 3.03 -39.51
CA ILE A 7 -2.05 3.39 -38.46
C ILE A 7 -2.15 2.27 -37.42
N SER A 8 -1.86 1.02 -37.77
CA SER A 8 -1.86 -0.13 -36.85
C SER A 8 -0.59 -0.28 -36.00
N VAL A 9 0.49 0.46 -36.31
CA VAL A 9 1.77 0.40 -35.56
C VAL A 9 1.82 1.44 -34.43
N ILE A 10 0.86 2.38 -34.38
CA ILE A 10 0.67 3.29 -33.25
C ILE A 10 -0.26 2.62 -32.23
N LEU A 11 0.06 1.39 -31.83
CA LEU A 11 -0.44 0.87 -30.57
C LEU A 11 0.46 1.50 -29.51
N LEU A 12 0.02 2.66 -29.01
CA LEU A 12 0.64 3.41 -27.91
C LEU A 12 1.17 2.42 -26.86
N CYS A 13 2.48 2.46 -26.57
CA CYS A 13 2.97 2.08 -25.24
C CYS A 13 2.40 3.11 -24.24
N ALA A 14 1.13 2.93 -23.89
CA ALA A 14 0.48 3.70 -22.84
C ALA A 14 0.74 2.98 -21.52
N MET A 15 1.28 3.70 -20.55
CA MET A 15 1.34 3.22 -19.17
C MET A 15 -0.09 3.15 -18.63
N GLU A 16 -0.51 1.96 -18.17
CA GLU A 16 -1.77 1.77 -17.46
C GLU A 16 -1.49 1.78 -15.95
N ILE A 17 -2.28 2.55 -15.20
CA ILE A 17 -2.26 2.53 -13.74
C ILE A 17 -3.68 2.21 -13.28
N PHE A 18 -3.81 1.18 -12.45
CA PHE A 18 -5.08 0.79 -11.85
C PHE A 18 -4.88 0.37 -10.39
N SER A 19 -5.94 0.51 -9.59
CA SER A 19 -5.96 0.07 -8.19
C SER A 19 -6.47 -1.36 -8.07
N ILE A 20 -5.90 -2.12 -7.14
CA ILE A 20 -6.45 -3.41 -6.68
C ILE A 20 -7.10 -3.22 -5.33
N LYS A 21 -8.36 -3.62 -5.20
CA LYS A 21 -9.09 -3.54 -3.93
C LYS A 21 -8.68 -4.71 -3.04
N LEU A 22 -8.21 -4.41 -1.83
CA LEU A 22 -7.88 -5.41 -0.81
C LEU A 22 -8.95 -5.39 0.31
N PRO A 23 -9.14 -6.52 1.03
CA PRO A 23 -9.92 -6.52 2.26
C PRO A 23 -9.22 -5.71 3.36
N LEU A 24 -9.90 -5.55 4.50
CA LEU A 24 -9.27 -4.99 5.70
C LEU A 24 -8.17 -5.95 6.19
N ILE A 25 -6.92 -5.49 6.10
CA ILE A 25 -5.74 -6.27 6.48
C ILE A 25 -5.59 -6.34 7.99
N LYS A 26 -5.25 -7.53 8.48
CA LYS A 26 -5.02 -7.85 9.88
C LYS A 26 -3.62 -8.39 10.09
N LYS A 27 -3.19 -8.46 11.35
CA LYS A 27 -1.94 -9.08 11.75
C LYS A 27 -1.89 -10.53 11.25
N ASN A 28 -0.74 -10.91 10.69
CA ASN A 28 -0.43 -12.21 10.10
C ASN A 28 -1.17 -12.54 8.78
N ASP A 29 -1.90 -11.59 8.18
CA ASP A 29 -2.51 -11.82 6.88
C ASP A 29 -1.43 -12.03 5.79
N PRO A 30 -1.61 -13.03 4.89
CA PRO A 30 -0.68 -13.28 3.79
C PRO A 30 -0.93 -12.28 2.66
N ILE A 31 -0.41 -11.05 2.79
CA ILE A 31 -0.66 -9.93 1.85
C ILE A 31 -0.48 -10.33 0.39
N LEU A 32 0.60 -11.06 0.07
CA LEU A 32 0.92 -11.42 -1.30
C LEU A 32 -0.15 -12.35 -1.91
N GLU A 33 -0.63 -13.32 -1.14
CA GLU A 33 -1.69 -14.22 -1.58
C GLU A 33 -3.01 -13.45 -1.78
N ILE A 34 -3.35 -12.57 -0.84
CA ILE A 34 -4.53 -11.70 -0.93
C ILE A 34 -4.44 -10.83 -2.19
N LEU A 35 -3.29 -10.22 -2.47
CA LEU A 35 -3.07 -9.38 -3.65
C LEU A 35 -3.27 -10.19 -4.94
N ILE A 36 -2.61 -11.35 -5.05
CA ILE A 36 -2.69 -12.21 -6.25
C ILE A 36 -4.13 -12.69 -6.48
N GLN A 37 -4.84 -13.06 -5.42
CA GLN A 37 -6.25 -13.46 -5.50
C GLN A 37 -7.14 -12.31 -6.00
N ASN A 38 -6.97 -11.09 -5.48
CA ASN A 38 -7.78 -9.95 -5.90
C ASN A 38 -7.48 -9.51 -7.33
N ILE A 39 -6.22 -9.55 -7.77
CA ILE A 39 -5.85 -9.31 -9.18
C ILE A 39 -6.62 -10.28 -10.09
N LYS A 40 -6.64 -11.58 -9.75
CA LYS A 40 -7.37 -12.61 -10.51
C LYS A 40 -8.88 -12.38 -10.49
N ASN A 41 -9.45 -12.03 -9.34
CA ASN A 41 -10.89 -11.80 -9.18
C ASN A 41 -11.36 -10.57 -9.99
N ASP A 42 -10.50 -9.56 -10.15
CA ASP A 42 -10.77 -8.39 -10.98
C ASP A 42 -10.58 -8.67 -12.49
N GLY A 43 -10.32 -9.93 -12.87
CA GLY A 43 -10.10 -10.34 -14.26
C GLY A 43 -8.80 -9.77 -14.85
N LYS A 44 -7.85 -9.36 -14.01
CA LYS A 44 -6.55 -8.82 -14.40
C LYS A 44 -5.46 -9.90 -14.29
N SER A 45 -4.35 -9.65 -14.96
CA SER A 45 -3.14 -10.46 -14.89
C SER A 45 -1.92 -9.55 -14.84
N LEU A 46 -0.87 -9.98 -14.15
CA LEU A 46 0.43 -9.33 -14.20
C LEU A 46 1.24 -9.90 -15.36
N ILE A 47 1.94 -9.03 -16.09
CA ILE A 47 2.91 -9.40 -17.12
C ILE A 47 4.32 -9.05 -16.66
N GLU A 48 5.32 -9.62 -17.34
CA GLU A 48 6.72 -9.30 -17.06
C GLU A 48 6.98 -7.80 -17.31
N GLY A 49 7.59 -7.14 -16.32
CA GLY A 49 7.84 -5.70 -16.34
C GLY A 49 6.82 -4.85 -15.59
N ASP A 50 5.68 -5.43 -15.15
CA ASP A 50 4.72 -4.71 -14.32
C ASP A 50 5.31 -4.33 -12.96
N ILE A 51 4.91 -3.16 -12.47
CA ILE A 51 5.33 -2.65 -11.16
C ILE A 51 4.15 -2.68 -10.20
N ILE A 52 4.33 -3.38 -9.07
CA ILE A 52 3.37 -3.39 -7.98
C ILE A 52 3.80 -2.36 -6.93
N VAL A 53 2.91 -1.42 -6.62
CA VAL A 53 3.11 -0.44 -5.56
C VAL A 53 2.18 -0.77 -4.39
N ILE A 54 2.76 -0.99 -3.20
CA ILE A 54 2.02 -1.31 -1.98
C ILE A 54 2.30 -0.21 -0.95
N ALA A 55 1.24 0.32 -0.32
CA ALA A 55 1.39 1.27 0.78
C ALA A 55 2.00 0.60 2.02
N GLU A 56 2.94 1.27 2.66
CA GLU A 56 3.66 0.78 3.84
C GLU A 56 2.72 0.35 4.99
N LYS A 57 1.60 1.07 5.18
CA LYS A 57 0.61 0.77 6.23
C LYS A 57 0.05 -0.65 6.16
N VAL A 58 -0.22 -1.16 4.96
CA VAL A 58 -0.75 -2.53 4.77
C VAL A 58 0.29 -3.55 5.21
N VAL A 59 1.55 -3.34 4.81
CA VAL A 59 2.69 -4.17 5.20
C VAL A 59 2.93 -4.11 6.72
N ALA A 60 2.90 -2.93 7.31
CA ALA A 60 3.05 -2.74 8.76
C ALA A 60 1.96 -3.47 9.55
N THR A 61 0.72 -3.42 9.05
CA THR A 61 -0.43 -4.06 9.70
C THR A 61 -0.31 -5.58 9.70
N SER A 62 0.04 -6.21 8.56
CA SER A 62 0.23 -7.67 8.53
C SER A 62 1.41 -8.13 9.36
N GLN A 63 2.47 -7.33 9.43
CA GLN A 63 3.64 -7.60 10.27
C GLN A 63 3.36 -7.37 11.77
N GLY A 64 2.16 -6.94 12.14
CA GLY A 64 1.80 -6.70 13.54
C GLY A 64 2.50 -5.50 14.17
N ARG A 65 2.85 -4.48 13.37
CA ARG A 65 3.47 -3.23 13.83
C ARG A 65 2.47 -2.21 14.38
N VAL A 66 1.20 -2.61 14.56
CA VAL A 66 0.17 -1.76 15.17
C VAL A 66 0.28 -1.89 16.69
N ILE A 67 0.44 -0.75 17.37
CA ILE A 67 0.47 -0.67 18.82
C ILE A 67 -0.77 0.05 19.34
N ASN A 68 -1.27 -0.37 20.50
CA ASN A 68 -2.30 0.36 21.21
C ASN A 68 -1.63 1.43 22.08
N LEU A 69 -1.94 2.71 21.86
CA LEU A 69 -1.33 3.80 22.65
C LEU A 69 -1.55 3.64 24.16
N SER A 70 -2.66 3.03 24.59
CA SER A 70 -2.90 2.75 26.01
C SER A 70 -1.89 1.77 26.64
N GLU A 71 -1.16 0.99 25.83
CA GLU A 71 -0.11 0.08 26.27
C GLU A 71 1.26 0.77 26.40
N VAL A 72 1.41 1.99 25.88
CA VAL A 72 2.64 2.79 26.03
C VAL A 72 2.67 3.39 27.44
N LYS A 73 3.36 2.70 28.36
CA LYS A 73 3.40 3.08 29.79
C LYS A 73 4.60 3.96 30.18
N LYS A 74 5.68 3.93 29.39
CA LYS A 74 6.92 4.65 29.70
C LYS A 74 7.07 5.82 28.75
N ILE A 75 6.96 7.04 29.29
CA ILE A 75 6.99 8.29 28.53
C ILE A 75 8.21 9.08 28.99
N SER A 76 9.05 9.51 28.05
CA SER A 76 10.25 10.29 28.35
C SER A 76 9.88 11.76 28.61
N GLU A 77 10.67 12.46 29.42
CA GLU A 77 10.46 13.91 29.63
C GLU A 77 10.52 14.70 28.33
N ARG A 78 11.38 14.28 27.38
CA ARG A 78 11.44 14.88 26.04
C ARG A 78 10.11 14.72 25.28
N ALA A 79 9.50 13.54 25.35
CA ALA A 79 8.22 13.28 24.69
C ALA A 79 7.11 14.17 25.26
N LYS A 80 7.07 14.38 26.58
CA LYS A 80 6.10 15.28 27.24
C LYS A 80 6.24 16.73 26.77
N VAL A 81 7.48 17.23 26.71
CA VAL A 81 7.76 18.60 26.25
C VAL A 81 7.27 18.80 24.82
N LEU A 82 7.62 17.86 23.93
CA LEU A 82 7.19 17.90 22.53
C LEU A 82 5.68 17.74 22.38
N ALA A 83 5.04 16.88 23.17
CA ALA A 83 3.60 16.70 23.16
C ALA A 83 2.84 18.00 23.49
N ILE A 84 3.34 18.78 24.45
CA ILE A 84 2.77 20.11 24.77
C ILE A 84 3.02 21.10 23.63
N GLU A 85 4.23 21.12 23.07
CA GLU A 85 4.61 22.04 21.98
C GLU A 85 3.77 21.83 20.71
N TYR A 86 3.52 20.56 20.37
CA TYR A 86 2.83 20.18 19.14
C TYR A 86 1.35 19.80 19.34
N ASP A 87 0.80 19.99 20.54
CA ASP A 87 -0.59 19.61 20.92
C ASP A 87 -0.93 18.15 20.55
N MET A 88 -0.09 17.23 21.01
CA MET A 88 -0.15 15.80 20.71
C MET A 88 -0.27 14.96 21.97
N ASP A 89 -0.70 13.70 21.80
CA ASP A 89 -0.67 12.71 22.87
C ASP A 89 0.79 12.28 23.15
N GLU A 90 1.25 12.45 24.39
CA GLU A 90 2.60 12.08 24.84
C GLU A 90 2.93 10.58 24.66
N ARG A 91 1.92 9.71 24.46
CA ARG A 91 2.12 8.28 24.17
C ARG A 91 2.46 8.00 22.72
N TYR A 92 2.20 8.96 21.82
CA TYR A 92 2.50 8.86 20.40
C TYR A 92 3.88 9.45 20.05
N VAL A 93 4.34 10.43 20.83
CA VAL A 93 5.60 11.18 20.65
C VAL A 93 6.81 10.39 21.16
#